data_AF-A0A218QNW1-F1
#
_entry.id   AF-A0A218QNW1-F1
#
_cell.length_a   1.000
_cell.length_b   1.000
_cell.length_c   1.000
_cell.angle_alpha   90.00
_cell.angle_beta   90.00
_cell.angle_gamma   90.00
#
_symmetry.space_group_name_H-M   'P 1'
#
loop_
_entity.id
_entity.type
_entity.pdbx_description
1 polymer ?
#
loop_
_entity_poly.entity_id
_entity_poly.type
_entity_poly.pdbx_seq_one_letter_code
_entity_poly.pdbx_strand_id
1 'polypeptide(L)'
;MANSYRSEDVQQILQLAMTQKAEGRDFSRQELLEMAADLGISQEAIASAEKQLMQESQKQRAKQVLNNMSNSRRRKFKTHLFLYLIINTFLVVIDFMTDGKLNWAYWSILGWGLGLAFDAFDTFYGSKDE
;
A
#
# COMPACT_ATOMS: atom_id res chain seq x y z
N MET A 1 29.07 -37.82 -7.46
CA MET A 1 29.09 -36.72 -6.46
C MET A 1 27.68 -36.60 -5.93
N ALA A 2 27.46 -36.78 -4.63
CA ALA A 2 26.11 -36.69 -4.06
C ALA A 2 25.68 -35.22 -4.10
N ASN A 3 24.62 -34.91 -4.84
CA ASN A 3 24.04 -33.56 -4.86
C ASN A 3 23.32 -33.32 -3.53
N SER A 4 24.04 -32.78 -2.55
CA SER A 4 23.43 -32.30 -1.31
C SER A 4 22.71 -30.98 -1.60
N TYR A 5 21.40 -30.95 -1.40
CA TYR A 5 20.63 -29.71 -1.46
C TYR A 5 20.73 -28.98 -0.13
N ARG A 6 20.82 -27.64 -0.16
CA ARG A 6 20.73 -26.84 1.06
C ARG A 6 19.30 -26.90 1.58
N SER A 7 19.13 -26.80 2.90
CA SER A 7 17.80 -26.85 3.52
C SER A 7 16.85 -25.78 2.98
N GLU A 8 17.36 -24.61 2.60
CA GLU A 8 16.59 -23.52 1.96
C GLU A 8 16.07 -23.90 0.56
N ASP A 9 16.88 -24.60 -0.24
CA ASP A 9 16.52 -25.01 -1.59
C ASP A 9 15.46 -26.12 -1.55
N VAL A 10 15.57 -27.05 -0.60
CA VAL A 10 14.58 -28.12 -0.38
C VAL A 10 13.20 -27.53 -0.04
N GLN A 11 13.15 -26.53 0.84
CA GLN A 11 11.91 -25.86 1.22
C GLN A 11 11.27 -25.14 0.02
N GLN A 12 12.05 -24.40 -0.77
CA GLN A 12 11.55 -23.67 -1.93
C GLN A 12 11.05 -24.60 -3.05
N ILE A 13 11.79 -25.68 -3.33
CA ILE A 13 11.39 -26.69 -4.32
C ILE A 13 10.08 -27.36 -3.89
N LEU A 14 9.98 -27.73 -2.62
CA LEU A 14 8.77 -28.34 -2.07
C LEU A 14 7.58 -27.38 -2.12
N GLN A 15 7.78 -26.10 -1.77
CA GLN A 15 6.74 -25.08 -1.87
C GLN A 15 6.24 -24.91 -3.31
N LEU A 16 7.16 -24.81 -4.28
CA LEU A 16 6.82 -24.67 -5.69
C LEU A 16 6.05 -25.90 -6.21
N ALA A 17 6.47 -27.11 -5.83
CA ALA A 17 5.79 -28.35 -6.18
C ALA A 17 4.38 -28.43 -5.55
N MET A 18 4.21 -27.97 -4.30
CA MET A 18 2.90 -27.88 -3.65
C MET A 18 2.00 -26.87 -4.37
N THR A 19 2.48 -25.68 -4.72
CA THR A 19 1.70 -24.66 -5.46
C THR A 19 1.23 -25.18 -6.80
N GLN A 20 2.05 -25.96 -7.51
CA GLN A 20 1.68 -26.55 -8.80
C GLN A 20 0.67 -27.70 -8.67
N LYS A 21 0.71 -28.47 -7.58
CA LYS A 21 -0.20 -29.60 -7.32
C LYS A 21 -1.51 -29.18 -6.64
N ALA A 22 -1.50 -28.06 -5.92
CA ALA A 22 -2.62 -27.51 -5.17
C ALA A 22 -3.35 -26.40 -5.96
N GLU A 23 -3.66 -26.63 -7.25
CA GLU A 23 -4.51 -25.72 -8.02
C GLU A 23 -5.87 -25.54 -7.32
N GLY A 24 -6.00 -24.46 -6.54
CA GLY A 24 -7.25 -23.96 -5.97
C GLY A 24 -7.85 -24.78 -4.81
N ARG A 25 -7.11 -25.72 -4.21
CA ARG A 25 -7.63 -26.52 -3.08
C ARG A 25 -7.16 -25.96 -1.75
N ASP A 26 -8.09 -25.46 -0.94
CA ASP A 26 -7.84 -25.14 0.46
C ASP A 26 -7.71 -26.43 1.28
N PHE A 27 -6.72 -26.48 2.18
CA PHE A 27 -6.55 -27.61 3.09
C PHE A 27 -7.26 -27.33 4.41
N SER A 28 -8.01 -28.31 4.90
CA SER A 28 -8.58 -28.25 6.24
C SER A 28 -7.48 -28.42 7.30
N ARG A 29 -7.75 -27.94 8.52
CA ARG A 29 -6.84 -28.11 9.66
C ARG A 29 -6.56 -29.58 9.96
N GLN A 30 -7.51 -30.46 9.67
CA GLN A 30 -7.35 -31.91 9.88
C GLN A 30 -6.37 -32.51 8.87
N GLU A 31 -6.53 -32.22 7.59
CA GLU A 31 -5.60 -32.69 6.54
C GLU A 31 -4.17 -32.16 6.77
N LEU A 32 -4.03 -30.91 7.25
CA LEU A 32 -2.73 -30.36 7.63
C LEU A 32 -2.05 -31.16 8.74
N LEU A 33 -2.81 -31.58 9.76
CA LEU A 33 -2.28 -32.38 10.88
C LEU A 33 -1.93 -33.81 10.45
N GLU A 34 -2.69 -34.40 9.54
CA GLU A 34 -2.39 -35.71 8.96
C GLU A 34 -1.08 -35.67 8.17
N MET A 35 -0.92 -34.70 7.28
CA MET A 35 0.34 -34.52 6.53
C MET A 35 1.53 -34.22 7.45
N ALA A 36 1.32 -33.41 8.50
CA ALA A 36 2.34 -33.12 9.49
C ALA A 36 2.76 -34.39 10.26
N ALA A 37 1.80 -35.25 10.62
CA ALA A 37 2.06 -36.51 11.29
C ALA A 37 2.91 -37.47 10.44
N ASP A 38 2.61 -37.58 9.14
CA ASP A 38 3.40 -38.39 8.18
C ASP A 38 4.85 -37.91 8.07
N LEU A 39 5.08 -36.60 8.23
CA LEU A 39 6.40 -35.98 8.22
C LEU A 39 7.08 -35.97 9.60
N GLY A 40 6.44 -36.52 10.64
CA GLY A 40 6.97 -36.56 12.00
C GLY A 40 6.94 -35.21 12.73
N ILE A 41 6.12 -34.26 12.27
CA ILE A 41 5.96 -32.93 12.88
C ILE A 41 4.86 -33.01 13.94
N SER A 42 5.16 -32.60 15.18
CA SER A 42 4.18 -32.65 16.27
C SER A 42 3.08 -31.58 16.13
N GLN A 43 1.89 -31.88 16.64
CA GLN A 43 0.77 -30.92 16.67
C GLN A 43 1.14 -29.62 17.43
N GLU A 44 1.98 -29.73 18.47
CA GLU A 44 2.48 -28.56 19.21
C GLU A 44 3.37 -27.67 18.34
N ALA A 45 4.23 -28.26 17.50
CA ALA A 45 5.05 -27.51 16.55
C ALA A 45 4.18 -26.76 15.54
N ILE A 46 3.13 -27.39 15.01
CA ILE A 46 2.16 -26.74 14.11
C ILE A 46 1.42 -25.60 14.81
N ALA A 47 0.94 -25.80 16.04
CA ALA A 47 0.25 -24.75 16.81
C ALA A 47 1.17 -23.54 17.08
N SER A 48 2.46 -23.78 17.34
CA SER A 48 3.45 -22.71 17.51
C SER A 48 3.69 -21.93 16.20
N ALA A 49 3.73 -22.63 15.06
CA ALA A 49 3.89 -22.04 13.74
C ALA A 49 2.65 -21.22 13.31
N GLU A 50 1.42 -21.71 13.56
CA GLU A 50 0.17 -20.96 13.33
C GLU A 50 0.16 -19.66 14.14
N LYS A 51 0.57 -19.71 15.42
CA LYS A 51 0.68 -18.52 16.27
C LYS A 51 1.70 -17.53 15.74
N GLN A 52 2.87 -17.99 15.29
CA GLN A 52 3.89 -17.14 14.68
C GLN A 52 3.39 -16.50 13.37
N LEU A 53 2.75 -17.28 12.50
CA LEU A 53 2.11 -16.78 11.28
C LEU A 53 1.10 -15.68 11.58
N MET A 54 0.25 -15.86 12.60
CA MET A 54 -0.72 -14.83 12.99
C MET A 54 -0.03 -13.56 13.49
N GLN A 55 1.04 -13.68 14.28
CA GLN A 55 1.83 -12.54 14.75
C GLN A 55 2.56 -11.81 13.61
N GLU A 56 3.16 -12.56 12.69
CA GLU A 56 3.86 -12.01 11.54
C GLU A 56 2.88 -11.34 10.58
N SER A 57 1.75 -11.97 10.30
CA SER A 57 0.65 -11.40 9.53
C SER A 57 0.13 -10.10 10.14
N GLN A 58 0.01 -10.01 11.47
CA GLN A 58 -0.39 -8.78 12.17
C GLN A 58 0.65 -7.67 12.00
N LYS A 59 1.95 -7.97 12.17
CA LYS A 59 3.03 -7.01 11.96
C LYS A 59 3.11 -6.53 10.50
N GLN A 60 2.94 -7.45 9.55
CA GLN A 60 2.93 -7.14 8.13
C GLN A 60 1.70 -6.30 7.75
N ARG A 61 0.51 -6.64 8.25
CA ARG A 61 -0.72 -5.84 8.05
C ARG A 61 -0.58 -4.44 8.62
N ALA A 62 -0.05 -4.30 9.83
CA ALA A 62 0.20 -2.98 10.44
C ALA A 62 1.13 -2.12 9.55
N LYS A 63 2.24 -2.69 9.07
CA LYS A 63 3.15 -2.01 8.14
C LYS A 63 2.48 -1.67 6.80
N GLN A 64 1.65 -2.56 6.25
CA GLN A 64 0.93 -2.32 5.00
C GLN A 64 -0.09 -1.18 5.13
N VAL A 65 -0.83 -1.11 6.24
CA VAL A 65 -1.78 -0.02 6.52
C VAL A 65 -1.05 1.33 6.57
N LEU A 66 0.08 1.40 7.30
CA LEU A 66 0.89 2.60 7.39
C LEU A 66 1.44 3.04 6.01
N ASN A 67 1.94 2.08 5.22
CA ASN A 67 2.49 2.38 3.89
C ASN A 67 1.40 2.86 2.92
N ASN A 68 0.23 2.20 2.91
CA ASN A 68 -0.91 2.59 2.07
C ASN A 68 -1.48 3.97 2.42
N MET A 69 -1.45 4.36 3.69
CA MET A 69 -1.86 5.70 4.13
C MET A 69 -0.92 6.79 3.60
N SER A 70 0.39 6.56 3.59
CA SER A 70 1.39 7.55 3.14
C SER A 70 1.25 7.91 1.66
N ASN A 71 0.98 6.91 0.81
CA ASN A 71 0.84 7.10 -0.63
C ASN A 71 -0.49 7.76 -1.03
N SER A 72 -1.54 7.56 -0.23
CA SER A 72 -2.88 8.07 -0.53
C SER A 72 -2.99 9.59 -0.35
N ARG A 73 -2.30 10.17 0.64
CA ARG A 73 -2.36 11.62 0.91
C ARG A 73 -1.72 12.43 -0.22
N ARG A 74 -0.51 12.02 -0.64
CA ARG A 74 0.23 12.69 -1.72
C ARG A 74 -0.52 12.65 -3.05
N ARG A 75 -1.21 11.56 -3.35
CA ARG A 75 -1.98 11.42 -4.60
C ARG A 75 -3.21 12.33 -4.61
N LYS A 76 -3.95 12.40 -3.51
CA LYS A 76 -5.12 13.29 -3.38
C LYS A 76 -4.73 14.76 -3.51
N PHE A 77 -3.67 15.20 -2.83
CA PHE A 77 -3.15 16.56 -2.93
C PHE A 77 -2.75 16.93 -4.37
N LYS A 78 -2.03 16.05 -5.08
CA LYS A 78 -1.67 16.27 -6.48
C LYS A 78 -2.88 16.44 -7.40
N THR A 79 -3.94 15.66 -7.20
CA THR A 79 -5.18 15.78 -7.98
C THR A 79 -5.86 17.13 -7.74
N HIS A 80 -5.97 17.57 -6.48
CA HIS A 80 -6.56 18.87 -6.14
C HIS A 80 -5.74 20.03 -6.71
N LEU A 81 -4.41 19.98 -6.62
CA LEU A 81 -3.52 20.98 -7.19
C LEU A 81 -3.63 21.05 -8.73
N PHE A 82 -3.70 19.90 -9.40
CA PHE A 82 -3.84 19.85 -10.85
C PHE A 82 -5.15 20.46 -11.33
N LEU A 83 -6.27 20.09 -10.70
CA LEU A 83 -7.58 20.68 -10.98
C LEU A 83 -7.59 22.19 -10.70
N TYR A 84 -7.00 22.61 -9.58
CA TYR A 84 -6.86 24.02 -9.24
C TYR A 84 -6.11 24.79 -10.33
N LEU A 85 -4.97 24.27 -10.82
CA LEU A 85 -4.21 24.92 -11.89
C LEU A 85 -5.01 25.01 -13.19
N ILE A 86 -5.71 23.93 -13.59
CA ILE A 86 -6.52 23.94 -14.82
C ILE A 86 -7.65 24.97 -14.72
N ILE A 87 -8.41 24.93 -13.63
CA ILE A 87 -9.57 25.82 -13.45
C ILE A 87 -9.12 27.27 -13.40
N ASN A 88 -8.09 27.60 -12.61
CA ASN A 88 -7.60 28.98 -12.54
C ASN A 88 -7.01 29.46 -13.87
N THR A 89 -6.28 28.61 -14.59
CA THR A 89 -5.79 28.96 -15.93
C THR A 89 -6.94 29.26 -16.88
N PHE A 90 -8.00 28.44 -16.85
CA PHE A 90 -9.19 28.65 -17.67
C PHE A 90 -9.94 29.94 -17.30
N LEU A 91 -10.10 30.22 -16.01
CA LEU A 91 -10.72 31.47 -15.52
C LEU A 91 -9.92 32.71 -15.96
N VAL A 92 -8.59 32.67 -15.81
CA VAL A 92 -7.70 33.76 -16.23
C VAL A 92 -7.80 34.01 -17.74
N VAL A 93 -7.85 32.96 -18.55
CA VAL A 93 -8.00 33.07 -20.01
C VAL A 93 -9.35 33.71 -20.36
N ILE A 94 -10.44 33.32 -19.71
CA ILE A 94 -11.77 33.90 -19.96
C ILE A 94 -11.83 35.38 -19.53
N ASP A 95 -11.33 35.69 -18.33
CA ASP A 95 -11.31 37.06 -17.81
C ASP A 95 -10.48 37.98 -18.73
N PHE A 96 -9.32 37.48 -19.18
CA PHE A 96 -8.46 38.20 -20.11
C PHE A 96 -9.07 38.36 -21.51
N MET A 97 -9.76 37.35 -22.05
CA MET A 97 -10.43 37.47 -23.36
C MET A 97 -11.63 38.42 -23.35
N THR A 98 -12.24 38.65 -22.18
CA THR A 98 -13.45 39.48 -22.06
C THR A 98 -13.13 40.98 -22.14
N ASP A 99 -12.18 41.46 -21.33
CA ASP A 99 -11.86 42.90 -21.24
C ASP A 99 -10.36 43.23 -21.42
N GLY A 100 -9.51 42.25 -21.74
CA GLY A 100 -8.06 42.42 -21.83
C GLY A 100 -7.39 42.71 -20.48
N LYS A 101 -8.13 42.60 -19.37
CA LYS A 101 -7.71 42.89 -18.00
C LYS A 101 -8.18 41.78 -17.07
N LEU A 102 -7.43 41.56 -16.00
CA LEU A 102 -7.80 40.61 -14.95
C LEU A 102 -8.64 41.34 -13.89
N ASN A 103 -9.97 41.27 -14.01
CA ASN A 103 -10.88 42.00 -13.14
C ASN A 103 -11.30 41.18 -11.92
N TRP A 104 -11.53 39.88 -12.06
CA TRP A 104 -12.09 39.04 -10.99
C TRP A 104 -11.36 37.70 -10.81
N ALA A 105 -10.62 37.21 -11.81
CA ALA A 105 -9.91 35.94 -11.72
C ALA A 105 -8.86 35.91 -10.60
N TYR A 106 -8.24 37.05 -10.27
CA TYR A 106 -7.23 37.11 -9.20
C TYR A 106 -7.82 36.89 -7.79
N TRP A 107 -9.08 37.30 -7.55
CA TRP A 107 -9.76 37.04 -6.27
C TRP A 107 -10.04 35.55 -6.07
N SER A 108 -10.41 34.84 -7.14
CA SER A 108 -10.60 33.38 -7.13
C SER A 108 -9.30 32.65 -6.82
N ILE A 109 -8.19 33.08 -7.44
CA ILE A 109 -6.84 32.52 -7.19
C ILE A 109 -6.41 32.78 -5.74
N LEU A 110 -6.58 34.01 -5.23
CA LEU A 110 -6.12 34.35 -3.89
C LEU A 110 -6.95 33.68 -2.79
N GLY A 111 -8.27 33.63 -2.95
CA GLY A 111 -9.15 33.01 -1.96
C GLY A 111 -8.94 31.50 -1.86
N TRP A 112 -8.91 30.81 -3.00
CA TRP A 112 -8.81 29.34 -3.03
C TRP A 112 -7.35 28.86 -2.96
N GLY A 113 -6.41 29.66 -3.46
CA GLY A 113 -4.97 29.37 -3.39
C GLY A 113 -4.41 29.43 -1.98
N LEU A 114 -4.97 30.26 -1.09
CA LEU A 114 -4.57 30.27 0.32
C LEU A 114 -4.91 28.95 1.02
N GLY A 115 -6.13 28.42 0.82
CA GLY A 115 -6.54 27.13 1.38
C GLY A 115 -5.67 25.98 0.87
N LEU A 116 -5.35 26.00 -0.42
CA LEU A 116 -4.47 25.00 -1.03
C LEU A 116 -3.02 25.09 -0.50
N ALA A 117 -2.53 26.29 -0.17
CA ALA A 117 -1.21 26.49 0.42
C ALA A 117 -1.14 25.94 1.84
N PHE A 118 -2.21 26.04 2.64
CA PHE A 118 -2.31 25.40 3.95
C PHE A 118 -2.30 23.87 3.84
N ASP A 119 -3.08 23.28 2.93
CA ASP A 119 -3.06 21.83 2.68
C ASP A 119 -1.69 21.33 2.19
N ALA A 120 -0.99 22.14 1.39
CA ALA A 120 0.37 21.86 0.95
C ALA A 120 1.36 21.89 2.13
N PHE A 121 1.23 22.87 3.01
CA PHE A 121 2.08 22.99 4.19
C PHE A 121 1.91 21.79 5.11
N ASP A 122 0.68 21.36 5.41
CA ASP A 122 0.42 20.15 6.22
C ASP A 122 1.00 18.88 5.55
N THR A 123 0.84 18.74 4.23
CA THR A 123 1.33 17.57 3.49
C THR A 123 2.87 17.49 3.40
N PHE A 124 3.57 18.62 3.34
CA PHE A 124 5.03 18.68 3.17
C PHE A 124 5.81 18.95 4.46
N TYR A 125 5.23 19.66 5.43
CA TYR A 125 5.87 20.00 6.71
C TYR A 125 5.30 19.20 7.90
N GLY A 126 4.08 18.67 7.84
CA GLY A 126 3.46 17.86 8.89
C GLY A 126 4.04 16.45 9.08
N SER A 127 5.22 16.15 8.51
CA SER A 127 5.89 14.84 8.67
C SER A 127 7.31 14.97 9.22
N LYS A 128 7.61 16.02 10.00
CA LYS A 128 8.96 16.25 10.51
C LYS A 128 9.12 16.35 12.02
N ASP A 129 8.07 16.15 12.80
CA ASP A 129 8.21 16.08 14.25
C ASP A 129 7.74 14.71 14.77
N GLU A 130 8.71 13.99 15.35
CA GLU A 130 8.75 12.65 15.98
C GLU A 130 8.80 11.38 15.10
#